data_AF-G0Z9N8-F1
#
_entry.id   AF-G0Z9N8-F1
#
_cell.length_a   1.000
_cell.length_b   1.000
_cell.length_c   1.000
_cell.angle_alpha   90.00
_cell.angle_beta   90.00
_cell.angle_gamma   90.00
#
_symmetry.space_group_name_H-M   'P 1'
#
loop_
_entity.id
_entity.type
_entity.pdbx_description
1 polymer ?
#
loop_
_entity_poly.entity_id
_entity_poly.type
_entity_poly.pdbx_seq_one_letter_code
_entity_poly.pdbx_strand_id
1 'polypeptide(L)'
;INHFLGTSTFSEYTVIHSGCLAKINPLAPLDIVCILSCGISTGLGATLNVAKPKKGSSVAIFGLGAVGLAAAEGARISGASRIIGVDRNPKRFEEAKKFGVNEFVNPKDHDKPVQEVIAEMTNGGADRSIEC
;
A
#
# COMPACT_ATOMS: atom_id res chain seq x y z
N ILE A 1 -11.66 -29.08 -14.06
CA ILE A 1 -12.13 -28.34 -12.86
C ILE A 1 -11.34 -27.05 -12.82
N ASN A 2 -12.00 -25.89 -12.91
CA ASN A 2 -11.32 -24.59 -12.95
C ASN A 2 -11.33 -23.99 -11.55
N HIS A 3 -10.14 -23.77 -10.97
CA HIS A 3 -9.96 -23.04 -9.71
C HIS A 3 -9.44 -21.62 -9.99
N PHE A 4 -9.62 -20.69 -9.05
CA PHE A 4 -9.11 -19.33 -9.15
C PHE A 4 -8.01 -19.09 -8.11
N LEU A 5 -6.84 -18.64 -8.57
CA LEU A 5 -5.64 -18.36 -7.75
C LEU A 5 -5.23 -19.49 -6.80
N GLY A 6 -5.64 -20.73 -7.07
CA GLY A 6 -5.38 -21.89 -6.19
C GLY A 6 -6.06 -21.82 -4.82
N THR A 7 -7.05 -20.92 -4.64
CA THR A 7 -7.74 -20.70 -3.36
C THR A 7 -9.27 -20.81 -3.49
N SER A 8 -9.88 -20.23 -4.53
CA SER A 8 -11.33 -20.27 -4.79
C SER A 8 -12.19 -19.97 -3.54
N THR A 9 -11.91 -18.86 -2.84
CA THR A 9 -12.47 -18.55 -1.50
C THR A 9 -13.94 -18.14 -1.48
N PHE A 10 -14.62 -18.02 -2.63
CA PHE A 10 -16.05 -17.72 -2.70
C PHE A 10 -16.88 -19.01 -2.71
N SER A 11 -16.72 -19.81 -1.65
CA SER A 11 -17.41 -21.07 -1.43
C SER A 11 -17.38 -21.38 0.07
N GLU A 12 -18.38 -22.10 0.59
CA GLU A 12 -18.38 -22.56 2.00
C GLU A 12 -17.23 -23.53 2.29
N TYR A 13 -16.80 -24.29 1.28
CA TYR A 13 -15.66 -25.20 1.35
C TYR A 13 -14.80 -25.08 0.10
N THR A 14 -13.48 -25.20 0.26
CA THR A 14 -12.51 -25.21 -0.84
C THR A 14 -11.38 -26.20 -0.56
N VAL A 15 -10.67 -26.61 -1.61
CA VAL A 15 -9.47 -27.46 -1.53
C VAL A 15 -8.28 -26.63 -2.01
N ILE A 16 -7.23 -26.57 -1.19
CA ILE A 16 -6.00 -25.83 -1.50
C ILE A 16 -4.78 -26.73 -1.34
N HIS A 17 -3.70 -26.40 -2.04
CA HIS A 17 -2.41 -27.05 -1.81
C HIS A 17 -1.86 -26.64 -0.43
N SER A 18 -1.29 -27.59 0.33
CA SER A 18 -0.81 -27.35 1.69
C SER A 18 0.28 -26.28 1.78
N GLY A 19 1.11 -26.13 0.74
CA GLY A 19 2.10 -25.05 0.62
C GLY A 19 1.50 -23.64 0.51
N CYS A 20 0.20 -23.52 0.23
CA CYS A 20 -0.53 -22.24 0.18
C CYS A 20 -1.32 -21.98 1.48
N LEU A 21 -1.23 -22.86 2.49
CA LEU A 21 -1.93 -22.74 3.77
C LEU A 21 -1.01 -22.13 4.83
N ALA A 22 -1.34 -20.94 5.31
CA ALA A 22 -0.71 -20.36 6.50
C ALA A 22 -1.55 -20.69 7.75
N LYS A 23 -1.01 -21.49 8.67
CA LYS A 23 -1.63 -21.69 9.99
C LYS A 23 -1.46 -20.42 10.83
N ILE A 24 -2.58 -19.85 11.29
CA ILE A 24 -2.60 -18.60 12.06
C ILE A 24 -3.03 -18.82 13.53
N ASN A 25 -3.00 -17.76 14.32
CA ASN A 25 -3.48 -17.74 15.70
C ASN A 25 -4.99 -18.07 15.75
N PRO A 26 -5.44 -19.10 16.50
CA PRO A 26 -6.85 -19.47 16.59
C PRO A 26 -7.75 -18.42 17.26
N LEU A 27 -7.16 -17.44 17.97
CA LEU A 27 -7.89 -16.33 18.60
C LEU A 27 -8.05 -15.12 17.66
N ALA A 28 -7.47 -15.15 16.45
CA ALA A 28 -7.57 -14.03 15.53
C ALA A 28 -8.98 -13.94 14.91
N PRO A 29 -9.61 -12.75 14.87
CA PRO A 29 -10.91 -12.56 14.24
C PRO A 29 -10.83 -12.74 12.72
N LEU A 30 -11.40 -13.83 12.21
CA LEU A 30 -11.27 -14.26 10.80
C LEU A 30 -11.91 -13.31 9.80
N ASP A 31 -12.95 -12.58 10.23
CA ASP A 31 -13.62 -11.51 9.47
C ASP A 31 -12.73 -10.27 9.27
N ILE A 32 -11.67 -10.12 10.06
CA ILE A 32 -10.69 -9.04 9.94
C ILE A 32 -9.43 -9.53 9.23
N VAL A 33 -8.82 -10.64 9.70
CA VAL A 33 -7.48 -11.04 9.23
C VAL A 33 -7.46 -11.65 7.83
N CYS A 34 -8.63 -11.92 7.23
CA CYS A 34 -8.73 -12.43 5.86
C CYS A 34 -8.03 -11.52 4.82
N ILE A 35 -8.02 -10.20 5.03
CA ILE A 35 -7.38 -9.22 4.14
C ILE A 35 -5.84 -9.28 4.13
N LEU A 36 -5.24 -9.94 5.12
CA LEU A 36 -3.78 -10.14 5.19
C LEU A 36 -3.27 -11.10 4.11
N SER A 37 -4.15 -11.87 3.47
CA SER A 37 -3.77 -12.84 2.43
C SER A 37 -3.39 -12.21 1.08
N CYS A 38 -3.63 -10.91 0.89
CA CYS A 38 -3.39 -10.23 -0.39
C CYS A 38 -2.93 -8.79 -0.17
N GLY A 39 -3.75 -7.79 -0.54
CA GLY A 39 -3.31 -6.41 -0.75
C GLY A 39 -2.65 -5.71 0.44
N ILE A 40 -3.11 -5.98 1.68
CA ILE A 40 -2.52 -5.36 2.87
C ILE A 40 -1.07 -5.81 3.06
N SER A 41 -0.83 -7.12 3.01
CA SER A 41 0.53 -7.67 3.15
C SER A 41 1.42 -7.28 1.98
N THR A 42 0.86 -7.14 0.77
CA THR A 42 1.62 -6.66 -0.41
C THR A 42 2.15 -5.24 -0.19
N GLY A 43 1.30 -4.29 0.22
CA GLY A 43 1.73 -2.89 0.43
C GLY A 43 2.69 -2.74 1.59
N LEU A 44 2.39 -3.38 2.73
CA LEU A 44 3.30 -3.40 3.88
C LEU A 44 4.66 -4.01 3.50
N GLY A 45 4.65 -5.16 2.84
CA GLY A 45 5.85 -5.86 2.41
C GLY A 45 6.68 -5.08 1.39
N ALA A 46 6.03 -4.45 0.40
CA ALA A 46 6.71 -3.58 -0.57
C ALA A 46 7.48 -2.47 0.14
N THR A 47 6.92 -1.92 1.22
CA THR A 47 7.59 -0.85 1.96
C THR A 47 8.65 -1.37 2.93
N LEU A 48 8.29 -2.32 3.80
CA LEU A 48 9.13 -2.77 4.90
C LEU A 48 10.22 -3.76 4.45
N ASN A 49 9.93 -4.61 3.46
CA ASN A 49 10.84 -5.68 3.04
C ASN A 49 11.63 -5.31 1.78
N VAL A 50 11.08 -4.46 0.90
CA VAL A 50 11.73 -4.08 -0.37
C VAL A 50 12.30 -2.67 -0.31
N ALA A 51 11.44 -1.65 -0.20
CA ALA A 51 11.86 -0.25 -0.27
C ALA A 51 12.74 0.15 0.93
N LYS A 52 12.43 -0.34 2.13
CA LYS A 52 13.15 -0.10 3.39
C LYS A 52 13.50 1.40 3.58
N PRO A 53 12.49 2.30 3.59
CA PRO A 53 12.76 3.71 3.80
C PRO A 53 13.43 3.93 5.16
N LYS A 54 14.40 4.85 5.19
CA LYS A 54 15.08 5.20 6.44
C LYS A 54 14.19 6.15 7.24
N LYS A 55 14.31 6.12 8.57
CA LYS A 55 13.65 7.12 9.42
C LYS A 55 14.01 8.53 8.95
N GLY A 56 13.00 9.39 8.82
CA GLY A 56 13.14 10.75 8.34
C GLY A 56 13.11 10.90 6.81
N SER A 57 13.07 9.81 6.03
CA SER A 57 13.04 9.89 4.57
C SER A 57 11.67 10.30 4.02
N SER A 58 11.65 10.65 2.74
CA SER A 58 10.45 10.91 1.95
C SER A 58 10.04 9.67 1.13
N VAL A 59 8.73 9.41 1.05
CA VAL A 59 8.17 8.29 0.29
C VAL A 59 7.00 8.79 -0.57
N ALA A 60 7.05 8.52 -1.88
CA ALA A 60 5.94 8.77 -2.79
C ALA A 60 5.17 7.48 -3.08
N ILE A 61 3.84 7.53 -3.00
CA ILE A 61 2.97 6.36 -3.20
C ILE A 61 1.96 6.70 -4.28
N PHE A 62 2.01 5.97 -5.39
CA PHE A 62 1.12 6.14 -6.53
C PHE A 62 -0.02 5.14 -6.43
N GLY A 63 -1.25 5.64 -6.36
CA GLY A 63 -2.46 4.85 -6.11
C GLY A 63 -2.78 4.71 -4.63
N LEU A 64 -3.95 5.20 -4.20
CA LEU A 64 -4.40 5.15 -2.80
C LEU A 64 -5.52 4.12 -2.61
N GLY A 65 -5.33 2.92 -3.18
CA GLY A 65 -6.17 1.74 -2.94
C GLY A 65 -5.70 0.94 -1.71
N ALA A 66 -6.21 -0.28 -1.52
CA ALA A 66 -5.82 -1.11 -0.37
C ALA A 66 -4.30 -1.36 -0.28
N VAL A 67 -3.64 -1.60 -1.41
CA VAL A 67 -2.18 -1.79 -1.48
C VAL A 67 -1.44 -0.50 -1.13
N GLY A 68 -1.81 0.63 -1.74
CA GLY A 68 -1.17 1.92 -1.49
C GLY A 68 -1.36 2.44 -0.08
N LEU A 69 -2.55 2.25 0.52
CA LEU A 69 -2.80 2.59 1.92
C LEU A 69 -1.95 1.73 2.86
N ALA A 70 -1.79 0.44 2.57
CA ALA A 70 -0.88 -0.41 3.32
C ALA A 70 0.59 -0.01 3.12
N ALA A 71 0.99 0.42 1.92
CA ALA A 71 2.32 0.96 1.68
C ALA A 71 2.58 2.26 2.49
N ALA A 72 1.58 3.14 2.57
CA ALA A 72 1.65 4.36 3.38
C ALA A 72 1.83 4.02 4.86
N GLU A 73 1.07 3.04 5.34
CA GLU A 73 1.19 2.56 6.71
C GLU A 73 2.57 1.94 6.97
N GLY A 74 3.12 1.18 6.02
CA GLY A 74 4.50 0.68 6.08
C GLY A 74 5.53 1.80 6.14
N ALA A 75 5.33 2.89 5.40
CA ALA A 75 6.22 4.05 5.40
C ALA A 75 6.14 4.80 6.75
N ARG A 76 4.94 4.93 7.30
CA ARG A 76 4.68 5.50 8.63
C ARG A 76 5.36 4.67 9.73
N ILE A 77 5.21 3.35 9.70
CA ILE A 77 5.87 2.41 10.62
C ILE A 77 7.41 2.54 10.54
N SER A 78 7.95 2.74 9.33
CA SER A 78 9.38 2.95 9.10
C SER A 78 9.89 4.33 9.57
N GLY A 79 8.98 5.23 9.96
CA GLY A 79 9.31 6.57 10.42
C GLY A 79 9.65 7.55 9.30
N ALA A 80 9.11 7.37 8.09
CA ALA A 80 9.20 8.37 7.02
C ALA A 80 8.62 9.73 7.49
N SER A 81 9.27 10.83 7.13
CA SER A 81 8.84 12.18 7.51
C SER A 81 7.81 12.76 6.55
N ARG A 82 7.96 12.45 5.26
CA ARG A 82 7.08 12.91 4.17
C ARG A 82 6.52 11.70 3.45
N ILE A 83 5.21 11.55 3.46
CA ILE A 83 4.50 10.45 2.79
C ILE A 83 3.52 11.11 1.82
N ILE A 84 3.94 11.15 0.56
CA ILE A 84 3.26 11.86 -0.52
C ILE A 84 2.35 10.86 -1.24
N GLY A 85 1.04 11.01 -1.09
CA GLY A 85 0.05 10.21 -1.80
C GLY A 85 -0.27 10.81 -3.17
N VAL A 86 -0.30 9.98 -4.20
CA VAL A 86 -0.62 10.39 -5.57
C VAL A 86 -1.83 9.61 -6.05
N ASP A 87 -2.96 10.29 -6.26
CA ASP A 87 -4.18 9.65 -6.77
C ASP A 87 -5.03 10.65 -7.59
N ARG A 88 -5.77 10.15 -8.58
CA ARG A 88 -6.65 10.97 -9.43
C ARG A 88 -7.97 11.33 -8.75
N ASN A 89 -8.30 10.67 -7.63
CA ASN A 89 -9.49 10.92 -6.86
C ASN A 89 -9.13 11.64 -5.55
N PRO A 90 -9.34 12.97 -5.47
CA PRO A 90 -8.98 13.75 -4.28
C PRO A 90 -9.73 13.32 -3.02
N LYS A 91 -10.90 12.66 -3.16
CA LYS A 91 -11.66 12.14 -2.01
C LYS A 91 -10.91 11.05 -1.24
N ARG A 92 -9.89 10.42 -1.83
CA ARG A 92 -9.08 9.39 -1.16
C ARG A 92 -8.10 9.97 -0.14
N PHE A 93 -7.77 11.27 -0.24
CA PHE A 93 -6.76 11.87 0.63
C PHE A 93 -7.19 11.87 2.10
N GLU A 94 -8.45 12.20 2.40
CA GLU A 94 -8.92 12.24 3.80
C GLU A 94 -8.82 10.87 4.49
N GLU A 95 -9.10 9.79 3.78
CA GLU A 95 -8.91 8.45 4.32
C GLU A 95 -7.42 8.10 4.42
N ALA A 96 -6.63 8.44 3.40
CA ALA A 96 -5.20 8.15 3.36
C ALA A 96 -4.40 8.80 4.49
N LYS A 97 -4.85 9.94 5.02
CA LYS A 97 -4.26 10.57 6.22
C LYS A 97 -4.25 9.64 7.43
N LYS A 98 -5.28 8.80 7.59
CA LYS A 98 -5.35 7.82 8.69
C LYS A 98 -4.29 6.73 8.59
N PHE A 99 -3.76 6.50 7.38
CA PHE A 99 -2.70 5.53 7.07
C PHE A 99 -1.31 6.19 6.96
N GLY A 100 -1.18 7.47 7.35
CA GLY A 100 0.10 8.18 7.43
C GLY A 100 0.42 9.09 6.25
N VAL A 101 -0.39 9.12 5.18
CA VAL A 101 -0.19 10.08 4.09
C VAL A 101 -0.35 11.50 4.61
N ASN A 102 0.65 12.35 4.44
CA ASN A 102 0.63 13.72 4.98
C ASN A 102 0.70 14.81 3.90
N GLU A 103 1.02 14.43 2.66
CA GLU A 103 1.00 15.29 1.49
C GLU A 103 0.24 14.58 0.36
N PHE A 104 -0.39 15.35 -0.53
CA PHE A 104 -1.20 14.78 -1.62
C PHE A 104 -0.98 15.53 -2.92
N VAL A 105 -0.89 14.76 -4.01
CA VAL A 105 -0.80 15.26 -5.37
C VAL A 105 -1.86 14.56 -6.21
N ASN A 106 -2.75 15.34 -6.80
CA ASN A 106 -3.64 14.83 -7.84
C ASN A 106 -3.07 15.22 -9.20
N PRO A 107 -2.66 14.26 -10.06
CA PRO A 107 -2.05 14.57 -11.35
C PRO A 107 -2.92 15.43 -12.28
N LYS A 108 -4.24 15.53 -12.04
CA LYS A 108 -5.14 16.39 -12.83
C LYS A 108 -5.04 17.87 -12.49
N ASP A 109 -4.44 18.21 -11.36
CA ASP A 109 -4.34 19.59 -10.87
C ASP A 109 -3.03 20.26 -11.34
N HIS A 110 -2.27 19.59 -12.21
CA HIS A 110 -0.98 20.04 -12.71
C HIS A 110 -0.88 19.81 -14.23
N ASP A 111 -0.33 20.80 -14.95
CA ASP A 111 -0.01 20.66 -16.38
C ASP A 111 1.31 19.91 -16.61
N LYS A 112 2.19 19.90 -15.61
CA LYS A 112 3.47 19.19 -15.65
C LYS A 112 3.28 17.70 -15.37
N PRO A 113 4.16 16.84 -15.89
CA PRO A 113 4.21 15.44 -15.49
C PRO A 113 4.38 15.28 -13.97
N VAL A 114 3.66 14.33 -13.37
CA VAL A 114 3.63 14.18 -11.90
C VAL A 114 5.00 13.91 -11.28
N GLN A 115 5.91 13.25 -12.01
CA GLN A 115 7.28 13.03 -11.54
C GLN A 115 8.07 14.33 -11.39
N GLU A 116 7.81 15.34 -12.23
CA GLU A 116 8.44 16.66 -12.12
C GLU A 116 7.86 17.43 -10.92
N VAL A 117 6.55 17.36 -10.72
CA VAL A 117 5.88 17.95 -9.54
C VAL A 117 6.49 17.40 -8.25
N ILE A 118 6.65 16.07 -8.16
CA ILE A 118 7.26 15.44 -6.98
C ILE A 118 8.72 15.85 -6.84
N ALA A 119 9.50 15.86 -7.93
CA ALA A 119 10.89 16.28 -7.89
C ALA A 119 11.05 17.72 -7.39
N GLU A 120 10.19 18.64 -7.84
CA GLU A 120 10.15 20.03 -7.38
C GLU A 120 9.76 20.11 -5.89
N MET A 121 8.74 19.37 -5.45
CA MET A 121 8.29 19.33 -4.04
C MET A 121 9.33 18.74 -3.08
N THR A 122 10.24 17.91 -3.57
CA THR A 122 11.22 17.15 -2.77
C THR A 122 12.66 17.54 -3.03
N ASN A 123 12.90 18.59 -3.83
CA ASN A 123 14.22 19.08 -4.19
C ASN A 123 15.12 18.00 -4.84
N GLY A 124 14.55 17.24 -5.79
CA GLY A 124 15.27 16.24 -6.59
C GLY A 124 14.61 14.87 -6.68
N GLY A 125 13.55 14.61 -5.91
CA GLY A 125 12.82 13.34 -5.91
C GLY A 125 12.65 12.76 -4.51
N ALA A 126 11.62 11.94 -4.32
CA ALA A 126 11.43 11.21 -3.05
C ALA A 126 12.53 10.14 -2.87
N ASP A 127 12.92 9.86 -1.64
CA ASP A 127 13.96 8.85 -1.34
C ASP A 127 13.52 7.46 -1.78
N ARG A 128 12.23 7.16 -1.70
CA ARG A 128 11.60 5.93 -2.19
C ARG A 128 10.29 6.27 -2.91
N SER A 129 9.97 5.48 -3.92
CA SER A 129 8.65 5.49 -4.55
C SER A 129 8.07 4.08 -4.60
N ILE A 130 6.75 3.98 -4.49
CA ILE A 130 6.01 2.72 -4.55
C ILE A 130 4.79 2.94 -5.46
N GLU A 131 4.72 2.16 -6.53
CA GLU A 131 3.61 2.19 -7.50
C GLU A 131 2.63 1.07 -7.15
N CYS A 132 1.33 1.40 -7.04
CA CYS A 132 0.29 0.57 -6.43
C CYS A 132 -1.05 0.57 -7.21
#